data_AF-F8VZC4-F1
#
_entry.id   AF-F8VZC4-F1
#
_cell.length_a   1.000
_cell.length_b   1.000
_cell.length_c   1.000
_cell.angle_alpha   90.00
_cell.angle_beta   90.00
_cell.angle_gamma   90.00
#
_symmetry.space_group_name_H-M   'P 1'
#
loop_
_entity.id
_entity.type
_entity.pdbx_description
1 polymer ?
#
loop_
_entity_poly.entity_id
_entity_poly.type
_entity_poly.pdbx_seq_one_letter_code
_entity_poly.pdbx_strand_id
1 'polypeptide(L)' 'MHYLDFCEKNDTQPVNAASFGKIIRQQFPQLTTRRLGTRGQSKYHYYGIAVKESSQYYD' A
#
# COMPACT_ATOMS: atom_id res chain seq x y z
N MET A 1 2.99 -6.39 6.13
CA MET A 1 3.32 -6.43 4.68
C MET A 1 2.13 -7.03 3.92
N HIS A 2 1.05 -6.26 3.70
CA HIS A 2 -0.21 -6.85 3.21
C HIS A 2 -0.11 -7.35 1.76
N TYR A 3 0.64 -6.62 0.93
CA TYR A 3 0.83 -6.97 -0.48
C TYR A 3 1.65 -8.25 -0.68
N LEU A 4 2.74 -8.43 0.09
CA LEU A 4 3.58 -9.63 -0.05
C LEU A 4 2.86 -10.88 0.43
N ASP A 5 2.14 -10.80 1.55
CA ASP A 5 1.31 -11.92 2.02
C ASP A 5 0.21 -12.25 1.01
N PHE A 6 -0.44 -11.24 0.42
CA PHE A 6 -1.40 -11.46 -0.65
C PHE A 6 -0.77 -12.22 -1.84
N CYS A 7 0.42 -11.80 -2.27
CA CYS A 7 1.16 -12.45 -3.34
C CYS A 7 1.49 -13.92 -3.01
N GLU A 8 1.96 -14.19 -1.79
CA GLU A 8 2.27 -15.55 -1.32
C GLU A 8 1.01 -16.44 -1.29
N LYS A 9 -0.10 -15.96 -0.72
CA LYS A 9 -1.37 -16.72 -0.64
C LYS A 9 -2.00 -17.01 -2.01
N ASN A 10 -1.69 -16.19 -3.03
CA ASN A 10 -2.24 -16.33 -4.38
C ASN A 10 -1.20 -16.88 -5.38
N ASP A 11 -0.09 -17.43 -4.90
CA ASP A 11 1.02 -17.96 -5.72
C ASP A 11 1.45 -17.00 -6.85
N THR A 12 1.49 -15.71 -6.52
CA THR A 12 1.76 -14.62 -7.46
C THR A 12 3.08 -13.96 -7.11
N GLN A 13 3.96 -13.78 -8.09
CA GLN A 13 5.23 -13.10 -7.86
C GLN A 13 4.99 -11.60 -7.56
N PRO A 14 5.47 -11.08 -6.42
CA PRO A 14 5.30 -9.68 -6.08
C PRO A 14 6.14 -8.79 -7.02
N VAL A 15 5.53 -7.70 -7.47
CA VAL A 15 6.27 -6.67 -8.22
C VAL A 15 7.10 -5.80 -7.28
N ASN A 16 8.11 -5.14 -7.82
CA ASN A 16 8.91 -4.19 -7.04
C ASN A 16 8.10 -2.97 -6.59
N ALA A 17 8.63 -2.21 -5.63
CA ALA A 17 7.95 -1.05 -5.04
C ALA A 17 7.57 0.02 -6.07
N ALA A 18 8.39 0.25 -7.11
CA ALA A 18 8.13 1.25 -8.14
C ALA A 18 6.95 0.84 -9.04
N SER A 19 6.91 -0.42 -9.47
CA SER A 19 5.82 -1.00 -10.25
C SER A 19 4.53 -1.02 -9.43
N PHE A 20 4.59 -1.44 -8.17
CA PHE A 20 3.44 -1.39 -7.27
C PHE A 20 2.88 0.04 -7.13
N GLY A 21 3.77 1.03 -6.99
CA GLY A 21 3.40 2.45 -6.94
C GLY A 21 2.67 2.95 -8.19
N LYS A 22 2.95 2.38 -9.38
CA LYS A 22 2.17 2.68 -10.60
C LYS A 22 0.78 2.05 -10.55
N ILE A 23 0.71 0.77 -10.19
CA ILE A 23 -0.56 0.02 -10.12
C ILE A 23 -1.53 0.66 -9.15
N ILE A 24 -1.08 1.00 -7.93
CA ILE A 24 -1.96 1.57 -6.91
C ILE A 24 -2.52 2.95 -7.30
N ARG A 25 -1.75 3.75 -8.04
CA ARG A 25 -2.23 5.05 -8.56
C ARG A 25 -3.24 4.90 -9.69
N GLN A 26 -3.09 3.87 -10.53
CA GLN A 26 -4.07 3.56 -11.56
C GLN A 26 -5.39 3.07 -10.94
N GLN A 27 -5.31 2.23 -9.90
CA GLN A 27 -6.49 1.66 -9.25
C GLN A 27 -7.22 2.65 -8.32
N PHE A 28 -6.49 3.59 -7.72
CA PHE A 28 -7.03 4.62 -6.81
C PHE A 28 -6.64 6.02 -7.32
N PRO A 29 -7.38 6.60 -8.28
CA PRO A 29 -7.00 7.87 -8.91
C PRO A 29 -6.91 9.07 -7.96
N GLN A 30 -7.67 9.03 -6.84
CA GLN A 30 -7.70 10.10 -5.83
C GLN A 30 -6.63 9.92 -4.74
N LEU A 31 -5.81 8.87 -4.83
CA LEU A 31 -4.78 8.58 -3.85
C LEU A 31 -3.66 9.61 -3.92
N THR A 32 -3.31 10.15 -2.76
CA THR A 32 -2.21 11.11 -2.60
C THR A 32 -1.07 10.49 -1.79
N THR A 33 0.08 11.15 -1.74
CA THR A 33 1.25 10.67 -0.99
C THR A 33 1.66 11.71 0.04
N ARG A 34 1.89 11.29 1.28
CA ARG A 34 2.34 12.13 2.38
C ARG A 34 3.60 11.54 3.00
N ARG A 35 4.46 12.41 3.53
CA ARG A 35 5.59 12.00 4.38
C ARG A 35 5.21 12.31 5.83
N LEU A 36 5.11 11.27 6.66
CA LEU A 36 4.65 11.39 8.05
C LEU A 36 5.71 10.83 9.00
N GLY A 37 5.82 11.42 10.18
CA GLY A 37 6.81 11.07 11.20
C GLY A 37 7.66 12.27 11.64
N THR A 38 8.38 12.13 12.76
CA THR A 38 9.25 13.18 13.30
C THR A 38 10.46 13.43 12.40
N ARG A 39 11.20 14.52 12.66
CA ARG A 39 12.41 14.88 11.91
C ARG A 39 13.39 13.69 11.90
N GLY A 40 13.78 13.25 10.70
CA GLY A 40 14.68 12.12 10.50
C GLY A 40 14.02 10.73 10.50
N GLN A 41 12.74 10.63 10.83
CA GLN A 41 11.98 9.36 10.90
C GLN A 41 10.77 9.33 9.95
N SER A 42 10.67 10.30 9.04
CA SER A 42 9.51 10.40 8.15
C SER A 42 9.47 9.28 7.11
N LYS A 43 8.35 8.56 7.03
CA LYS A 43 8.08 7.51 6.05
C LYS A 43 7.06 7.98 5.01
N TYR A 44 7.04 7.31 3.87
CA TYR A 44 6.03 7.55 2.84
C TYR A 44 4.74 6.80 3.17
N HIS A 45 3.62 7.50 3.06
CA HIS A 45 2.28 6.96 3.25
C HIS A 45 1.40 7.30 2.06
N TYR A 46 0.57 6.36 1.67
CA TYR A 46 -0.57 6.62 0.80
C TYR A 46 -1.72 7.19 1.62
N TYR A 47 -2.37 8.24 1.10
CA TYR A 47 -3.46 8.94 1.76
C TYR A 47 -4.71 8.94 0.86
N GLY A 48 -5.88 8.82 1.48
CA GLY A 48 -7.15 8.63 0.77
C GLY A 48 -7.49 7.16 0.51
N ILE A 49 -6.84 6.22 1.20
CA ILE A 49 -7.17 4.80 1.19
C ILE A 49 -7.18 4.25 2.62
N ALA A 50 -8.02 3.25 2.86
CA ALA A 50 -8.13 2.52 4.12
C ALA A 50 -8.34 1.03 3.84
N VAL A 51 -8.09 0.20 4.86
CA VAL A 51 -8.44 -1.22 4.79
C VAL A 51 -9.96 -1.36 4.83
N LYS A 52 -10.51 -2.29 4.04
CA LYS A 52 -11.95 -2.60 4.06
C LYS A 52 -12.33 -3.29 5.37
N GLU A 53 -13.52 -2.99 5.90
CA GLU A 53 -14.04 -3.59 7.15
C GLU A 53 -14.08 -5.12 7.13
N SER A 54 -14.38 -5.70 5.97
CA SER A 54 -14.45 -7.14 5.76
C SER A 54 -13.07 -7.80 5.59
N SER A 55 -11.97 -7.05 5.65
CA SER A 55 -10.64 -7.58 5.42
C SER A 55 -10.09 -8.23 6.68
N GLN A 56 -9.33 -9.31 6.52
CA GLN A 56 -8.54 -9.92 7.60
C GLN A 56 -7.48 -8.97 8.21
N TYR A 57 -7.29 -7.77 7.64
CA TYR A 57 -6.32 -6.76 8.05
C TYR A 57 -6.95 -5.50 8.67
N TYR A 58 -8.23 -5.55 9.04
CA TYR A 58 -9.01 -4.37 9.48
C TYR A 58 -8.87 -4.01 10.97
N ASP A 59 -7.82 -4.46 11.67
CA ASP A 59 -7.62 -4.12 13.09
C ASP A 59 -7.46 -2.60 13.35
#